data_AF-A0A7J7G5G8-F1
#
_entry.id   AF-A0A7J7G5G8-F1
#
_cell.length_a   1.000
_cell.length_b   1.000
_cell.length_c   1.000
_cell.angle_alpha   90.00
_cell.angle_beta   90.00
_cell.angle_gamma   90.00
#
_symmetry.space_group_name_H-M   'P 1'
#
loop_
_entity.id
_entity.type
_entity.pdbx_description
1 polymer ?
#
loop_
_entity_poly.entity_id
_entity_poly.type
_entity_poly.pdbx_seq_one_letter_code
_entity_poly.pdbx_strand_id
1 'polypeptide(L)'
;MFFLQVLTAIGNFCICSIVVGMILEIIVMYPILLRSYRDGINNLLVLLIGGIPIAMPTVLSVTLAIGSHRLSQQGAITKRMTAIEEMAGMDVLRSDKTRTLTLNRLTIDQNLIEVWKIDFIKSHFP
;
A
#
# COMPACT_ATOMS: atom_id res chain seq x y z
N MET A 1 3.76 8.63 -5.11
CA MET A 1 5.06 9.07 -4.55
C MET A 1 5.57 8.05 -3.53
N PHE A 2 4.67 7.45 -2.76
CA PHE A 2 4.96 6.38 -1.80
C PHE A 2 5.72 5.17 -2.38
N PHE A 3 5.25 4.62 -3.51
CA PHE A 3 5.88 3.43 -4.14
C PHE A 3 7.36 3.60 -4.46
N LEU A 4 7.71 4.75 -5.05
CA LEU A 4 9.10 5.02 -5.43
C LEU A 4 9.99 5.13 -4.19
N GLN A 5 9.48 5.74 -3.11
CA GLN A 5 10.20 5.84 -1.83
C GLN A 5 10.43 4.47 -1.19
N VAL A 6 9.40 3.60 -1.18
CA VAL A 6 9.52 2.24 -0.66
C VAL A 6 10.51 1.42 -1.47
N LEU A 7 10.43 1.50 -2.80
CA LEU A 7 11.34 0.77 -3.68
C LEU A 7 12.79 1.25 -3.52
N THR A 8 13.02 2.55 -3.40
CA THR A 8 14.36 3.10 -3.14
C THR A 8 14.88 2.70 -1.76
N ALA A 9 14.02 2.68 -0.72
CA ALA A 9 14.41 2.26 0.62
C ALA A 9 14.82 0.78 0.67
N ILE A 10 14.02 -0.10 0.06
CA ILE A 10 14.32 -1.53 -0.08
C ILE A 10 15.60 -1.73 -0.90
N GLY A 11 15.73 -1.02 -2.01
CA GLY A 11 16.93 -1.05 -2.86
C GLY A 11 18.18 -0.65 -2.08
N ASN A 12 18.10 0.42 -1.28
CA ASN A 12 19.20 0.86 -0.43
C ASN A 12 19.56 -0.20 0.63
N PHE A 13 18.57 -0.85 1.24
CA PHE A 13 18.81 -1.94 2.19
C PHE A 13 19.51 -3.13 1.54
N CYS A 14 19.08 -3.55 0.34
CA CYS A 14 19.73 -4.58 -0.45
C CYS A 14 21.18 -4.22 -0.81
N ILE A 15 21.44 -2.98 -1.23
CA ILE A 15 22.81 -2.53 -1.55
C ILE A 15 23.69 -2.56 -0.29
N CYS A 16 23.18 -2.06 0.84
CA CYS A 16 23.90 -2.12 2.11
C CYS A 16 24.22 -3.56 2.54
N SER A 17 23.27 -4.50 2.42
CA SER A 17 23.52 -5.90 2.80
C SER A 17 24.57 -6.57 1.89
N ILE A 18 24.57 -6.28 0.59
CA ILE A 18 25.60 -6.78 -0.34
C ILE A 18 26.97 -6.22 0.04
N VAL A 19 27.08 -4.91 0.29
CA VAL A 19 28.35 -4.27 0.67
C VAL A 19 28.89 -4.85 1.97
N VAL A 20 28.03 -5.03 2.98
CA VAL A 20 28.41 -5.67 4.24
C VAL A 20 28.84 -7.12 4.01
N GLY A 21 28.13 -7.88 3.17
CA GLY A 21 28.51 -9.24 2.78
C GLY A 21 29.87 -9.31 2.11
N MET A 22 30.15 -8.41 1.16
CA MET A 22 31.45 -8.32 0.49
C MET A 22 32.58 -8.01 1.49
N ILE A 23 32.36 -7.06 2.41
CA ILE A 23 33.34 -6.70 3.45
C ILE A 23 33.58 -7.89 4.38
N LEU A 24 32.53 -8.59 4.81
CA LEU A 24 32.65 -9.79 5.64
C LEU A 24 33.45 -10.88 4.93
N GLU A 25 33.21 -11.14 3.65
CA GLU A 25 33.99 -12.13 2.90
C GLU A 25 35.46 -11.75 2.77
N ILE A 26 35.76 -10.49 2.50
CA ILE A 26 37.16 -10.01 2.44
C ILE A 26 37.82 -10.18 3.81
N ILE A 27 37.15 -9.77 4.89
CA ILE A 27 37.65 -9.89 6.26
C ILE A 27 37.76 -11.34 6.73
N VAL A 28 36.94 -12.27 6.24
CA VAL A 28 37.01 -13.70 6.60
C VAL A 28 38.08 -14.42 5.76
N MET A 29 38.22 -14.07 4.48
CA MET A 29 39.18 -14.69 3.57
C MET A 29 40.63 -14.26 3.87
N TYR A 30 40.86 -13.01 4.31
CA TYR A 30 42.20 -12.49 4.63
C TYR A 30 42.90 -13.19 5.82
N PRO A 31 42.26 -13.44 6.97
CA PRO A 31 42.89 -14.05 8.14
C PRO A 31 42.90 -15.58 8.10
N ILE A 32 41.96 -16.24 7.42
CA ILE A 32 41.76 -17.69 7.63
C ILE A 32 42.56 -18.56 6.66
N LEU A 33 42.96 -18.12 5.45
CA LEU A 33 43.33 -19.15 4.46
C LEU A 33 44.41 -18.92 3.40
N LEU A 34 44.87 -17.70 3.09
CA LEU A 34 45.83 -17.51 1.98
C LEU A 34 45.41 -18.29 0.69
N ARG A 35 44.10 -18.50 0.49
CA ARG A 35 43.58 -19.45 -0.50
C ARG A 35 43.27 -18.78 -1.83
N SER A 36 43.18 -19.63 -2.84
CA SER A 36 42.95 -19.30 -4.25
C SER A 36 41.77 -18.32 -4.45
N TYR A 37 42.01 -17.26 -5.21
CA TYR A 37 41.07 -16.18 -5.54
C TYR A 37 39.77 -16.65 -6.21
N ARG A 38 39.73 -17.91 -6.68
CA ARG A 38 38.60 -18.50 -7.41
C ARG A 38 37.34 -18.67 -6.56
N ASP A 39 37.48 -19.11 -5.31
CA ASP A 39 36.32 -19.35 -4.44
C ASP A 39 35.68 -18.01 -4.00
N GLY A 40 36.52 -17.00 -3.72
CA GLY A 40 36.06 -15.65 -3.41
C GLY A 40 35.28 -15.00 -4.56
N ILE A 41 35.73 -15.15 -5.81
CA ILE A 41 34.97 -14.63 -6.97
C ILE A 41 33.58 -15.30 -7.07
N ASN A 42 33.50 -16.62 -6.90
CA ASN A 42 32.23 -17.34 -7.03
C ASN A 42 31.23 -16.89 -5.96
N ASN A 43 31.67 -16.73 -4.72
CA ASN A 43 30.82 -16.28 -3.62
C ASN A 43 30.36 -14.82 -3.82
N LEU A 44 31.26 -13.93 -4.24
CA LEU A 44 30.94 -12.54 -4.58
C LEU A 44 29.88 -12.45 -5.69
N LEU A 45 30.00 -13.32 -6.72
CA LEU A 45 29.07 -13.39 -7.83
C LEU A 45 27.67 -13.83 -7.36
N VAL A 46 27.59 -14.82 -6.47
CA VAL A 46 26.31 -15.29 -5.90
C VAL A 46 25.65 -14.19 -5.08
N LEU A 47 26.41 -13.47 -4.25
CA LEU A 47 25.92 -12.36 -3.44
C LEU A 47 25.38 -11.21 -4.31
N LEU A 48 26.09 -10.91 -5.40
CA LEU A 48 25.70 -9.85 -6.34
C LEU A 48 24.45 -10.23 -7.14
N ILE A 49 24.36 -11.47 -7.64
CA ILE A 49 23.19 -11.94 -8.40
C ILE A 49 21.96 -12.06 -7.48
N GLY A 50 22.13 -12.56 -6.25
CA GLY A 50 21.04 -12.74 -5.30
C GLY A 50 20.56 -11.44 -4.63
N GLY A 51 21.43 -10.43 -4.54
CA GLY A 51 21.15 -9.22 -3.79
C GLY A 51 20.39 -8.13 -4.55
N ILE A 52 20.38 -8.13 -5.89
CA ILE A 52 19.73 -7.06 -6.66
C ILE A 52 18.21 -7.31 -6.74
N PRO A 53 17.36 -6.40 -6.23
CA PRO A 53 15.91 -6.59 -6.18
C PRO A 53 15.21 -6.26 -7.52
N ILE A 54 15.65 -6.87 -8.64
CA ILE A 54 15.10 -6.60 -9.99
C ILE A 54 13.64 -7.06 -10.11
N ALA A 55 13.26 -8.11 -9.38
CA ALA A 55 11.92 -8.69 -9.46
C ALA A 55 10.86 -7.90 -8.64
N MET A 56 11.27 -7.14 -7.63
CA MET A 56 10.34 -6.44 -6.73
C MET A 56 9.38 -5.47 -7.45
N PRO A 57 9.84 -4.55 -8.34
CA PRO A 57 8.96 -3.64 -9.05
C PRO A 57 7.91 -4.35 -9.92
N THR A 58 8.33 -5.46 -10.54
CA THR A 58 7.51 -6.25 -11.45
C THR A 58 6.39 -6.96 -10.69
N VAL A 59 6.73 -7.66 -9.60
CA VAL A 59 5.74 -8.39 -8.79
C VAL A 59 4.72 -7.44 -8.19
N LEU A 60 5.15 -6.29 -7.67
CA LEU A 60 4.25 -5.27 -7.12
C LEU A 60 3.27 -4.73 -8.18
N SER A 61 3.77 -4.41 -9.38
CA SER A 61 2.92 -3.93 -10.48
C SER A 61 1.85 -4.95 -10.88
N VAL A 62 2.22 -6.24 -10.94
CA VAL A 62 1.28 -7.33 -11.25
C VAL A 62 0.24 -7.49 -10.15
N THR A 63 0.65 -7.52 -8.88
CA THR A 63 -0.29 -7.61 -7.75
C THR A 63 -1.26 -6.43 -7.75
N LEU A 64 -0.80 -5.22 -8.04
CA LEU A 64 -1.63 -4.03 -8.08
C LEU A 64 -2.59 -4.03 -9.27
N ALA A 65 -2.18 -4.57 -10.42
CA ALA A 65 -3.06 -4.77 -11.57
C ALA A 65 -4.20 -5.74 -11.23
N ILE A 66 -3.88 -6.88 -10.62
CA ILE A 66 -4.85 -7.88 -10.16
C ILE A 66 -5.78 -7.30 -9.09
N GLY A 67 -5.21 -6.55 -8.13
CA GLY A 67 -5.97 -5.84 -7.10
C GLY A 67 -6.96 -4.84 -7.69
N SER A 68 -6.52 -4.02 -8.66
CA SER A 68 -7.40 -3.08 -9.35
C SER A 68 -8.54 -3.78 -10.09
N HIS A 69 -8.25 -4.94 -10.70
CA HIS A 69 -9.26 -5.72 -11.40
C HIS A 69 -10.34 -6.23 -10.44
N ARG A 70 -9.94 -6.74 -9.27
CA ARG A 70 -10.88 -7.16 -8.22
C ARG A 70 -11.69 -6.00 -7.65
N LEU A 71 -11.08 -4.83 -7.43
CA LEU A 71 -11.79 -3.63 -6.98
C LEU A 71 -12.84 -3.17 -8.00
N SER A 72 -12.52 -3.25 -9.29
CA SER A 72 -13.47 -2.94 -10.36
C SER A 72 -14.66 -3.89 -10.37
N GLN A 73 -14.47 -5.18 -10.07
CA GLN A 73 -15.57 -6.14 -9.96
C GLN A 73 -16.51 -5.84 -8.77
N GLN A 74 -16.01 -5.16 -7.74
CA GLN A 74 -16.80 -4.73 -6.58
C GLN A 74 -17.44 -3.34 -6.76
N GLY A 75 -17.33 -2.73 -7.95
CA GLY A 75 -17.93 -1.44 -8.27
C GLY A 75 -17.03 -0.22 -8.01
N ALA A 76 -15.76 -0.41 -7.61
CA ALA A 76 -14.79 0.67 -7.42
C ALA A 76 -13.88 0.81 -8.66
N ILE A 77 -14.13 1.81 -9.49
CA ILE A 77 -13.36 2.05 -10.72
C ILE A 77 -12.16 2.95 -10.43
N THR A 78 -10.96 2.38 -10.51
CA THR A 78 -9.70 3.11 -10.30
C THR A 78 -9.07 3.48 -11.65
N LYS A 79 -8.96 4.78 -11.96
CA LYS A 79 -8.38 5.26 -13.24
C LYS A 79 -6.86 5.14 -13.35
N ARG A 80 -6.14 5.01 -12.22
CA ARG A 80 -4.67 4.95 -12.17
C ARG A 80 -4.22 3.97 -11.09
N MET A 81 -3.23 3.16 -11.43
CA MET A 81 -2.56 2.22 -10.52
C MET A 81 -2.04 2.94 -9.26
N THR A 82 -1.43 4.12 -9.43
CA THR A 82 -0.94 4.98 -8.34
C THR A 82 -2.02 5.39 -7.34
N ALA A 83 -3.29 5.51 -7.75
CA ALA A 83 -4.36 5.92 -6.83
C ALA A 83 -4.66 4.84 -5.77
N ILE A 84 -4.46 3.57 -6.12
CA ILE A 84 -4.65 2.45 -5.20
C ILE A 84 -3.55 2.43 -4.13
N GLU A 85 -2.31 2.71 -4.53
CA GLU A 85 -1.18 2.80 -3.59
C GLU A 85 -1.36 3.95 -2.60
N GLU A 86 -1.76 5.12 -3.10
CA GLU A 86 -1.98 6.29 -2.24
C GLU A 86 -3.19 6.07 -1.31
N MET A 87 -4.23 5.35 -1.75
CA MET A 87 -5.31 4.92 -0.84
C MET A 87 -4.85 3.91 0.21
N ALA A 88 -3.93 3.00 -0.12
CA ALA A 88 -3.39 2.01 0.82
C ALA A 88 -2.47 2.64 1.87
N GLY A 89 -1.78 3.73 1.53
CA GLY A 89 -0.92 4.50 2.44
C GLY A 89 -1.62 5.72 3.07
N MET A 90 -2.94 5.86 2.94
CA MET A 90 -3.66 7.02 3.45
C MET A 90 -3.99 6.87 4.94
N ASP A 91 -3.46 7.77 5.76
CA ASP A 91 -3.74 7.79 7.22
C ASP A 91 -5.03 8.55 7.58
N VAL A 92 -5.43 9.54 6.77
CA VAL A 92 -6.59 10.40 7.04
C VAL A 92 -7.51 10.48 5.83
N LEU A 93 -8.67 9.84 5.93
CA LEU A 93 -9.77 10.01 4.98
C LEU A 93 -10.64 11.20 5.38
N ARG A 94 -10.64 12.26 4.57
CA ARG A 94 -11.61 13.34 4.69
C ARG A 94 -12.78 13.06 3.74
N SER A 95 -13.84 12.44 4.26
CA SER A 95 -15.07 12.17 3.51
C SER A 95 -16.00 13.39 3.53
N ASP A 96 -16.52 13.80 2.38
CA ASP A 96 -17.53 14.86 2.31
C ASP A 96 -18.92 14.36 2.73
N LYS A 97 -19.67 15.19 3.45
CA LYS A 97 -20.97 14.80 4.04
C LYS A 97 -22.09 14.67 3.00
N THR A 98 -22.04 15.41 1.89
CA THR A 98 -23.13 15.48 0.91
C THR A 98 -22.85 14.51 -0.24
N ARG A 99 -23.79 13.61 -0.56
CA ARG A 99 -23.68 12.58 -1.62
C ARG A 99 -22.63 11.47 -1.42
N THR A 100 -21.70 11.57 -0.46
CA THR A 100 -20.71 10.50 -0.18
C THR A 100 -21.08 9.65 1.04
N LEU A 101 -21.42 10.26 2.18
CA LEU A 101 -21.91 9.54 3.37
C LEU A 101 -23.43 9.34 3.37
N THR A 102 -24.15 10.29 2.77
CA THR A 102 -25.60 10.23 2.60
C THR A 102 -25.91 9.72 1.21
N LEU A 103 -26.60 8.59 1.10
CA LEU A 103 -27.37 8.30 -0.12
C LEU A 103 -28.27 9.52 -0.32
N ASN A 104 -28.28 10.13 -1.51
CA ASN A 104 -29.15 11.25 -1.88
C ASN A 104 -30.62 10.76 -1.99
N ARG A 105 -31.08 10.18 -0.88
CA ARG A 105 -32.35 9.55 -0.57
C ARG A 105 -32.65 10.10 0.82
N LEU A 106 -33.52 11.10 0.88
CA LEU A 106 -34.17 11.52 2.11
C LEU A 106 -35.01 10.34 2.59
N THR A 107 -34.40 9.45 3.38
CA THR A 107 -35.15 8.42 4.11
C THR A 107 -35.59 9.07 5.41
N ILE A 108 -36.86 9.46 5.48
CA ILE A 108 -37.49 9.87 6.73
C ILE A 108 -37.56 8.61 7.60
N ASP A 109 -36.79 8.61 8.67
CA ASP A 109 -36.81 7.56 9.69
C ASP A 109 -38.19 7.57 10.36
N GLN A 110 -39.07 6.63 9.99
CA GLN A 110 -40.43 6.56 10.50
C GLN A 110 -40.47 6.17 11.99
N ASN A 111 -39.33 5.84 12.60
CA ASN A 111 -39.24 5.52 14.01
C ASN A 111 -39.04 6.76 14.91
N LEU A 112 -38.83 7.94 14.33
CA LEU A 112 -38.93 9.24 15.01
C LEU A 112 -40.31 9.88 14.80
N ILE A 113 -41.34 9.06 14.60
CA ILE A 113 -42.76 9.46 14.63
C ILE A 113 -43.43 8.77 15.82
N GLU A 114 -42.74 8.71 16.96
CA GLU A 114 -43.40 8.50 18.24
C GLU A 114 -43.72 9.88 18.84
N VAL A 115 -45.03 10.14 18.98
CA VAL A 115 -45.65 11.15 19.85
C VAL A 115 -45.59 12.62 19.38
N TRP A 116 -46.34 12.96 18.34
CA TRP A 116 -47.08 14.24 18.31
C TRP A 116 -48.43 14.07 17.62
N LYS A 117 -49.20 13.09 18.09
CA LYS A 117 -50.66 13.13 17.94
C LYS A 117 -51.17 13.86 19.18
N ILE A 118 -52.10 14.81 18.96
CA ILE A 118 -52.99 15.46 19.94
C ILE A 118 -52.49 16.85 20.40
N ASP A 119 -52.93 17.92 19.70
CA ASP A 119 -53.83 18.96 20.29
C ASP A 119 -53.90 20.33 19.57
N PHE A 120 -53.19 20.57 18.45
CA PHE A 120 -53.16 21.95 17.89
C PHE A 120 -54.29 22.33 16.89
N ILE A 121 -55.22 21.42 16.54
CA ILE A 121 -56.30 21.69 15.56
C ILE A 121 -57.68 21.82 16.26
N LYS A 122 -57.78 22.56 17.36
CA LYS A 122 -59.10 22.89 17.94
C LYS A 122 -59.26 24.26 18.63
N SER A 123 -58.33 25.21 18.47
CA SER A 123 -58.43 26.52 19.15
C SER A 123 -58.30 27.78 18.29
N HIS A 124 -58.26 27.69 16.96
CA HIS A 124 -58.02 28.89 16.14
C HIS A 124 -58.95 29.13 14.93
N PHE A 125 -60.20 28.69 15.00
CA PHE A 125 -61.23 29.22 14.12
C PHE A 125 -62.56 29.40 14.88
N PRO A 126 -62.86 30.60 15.40
CA PRO A 126 -64.19 31.18 15.27
C PRO A 126 -64.45 31.64 13.82
#